data_AF-A0A923B436-F1
#
_entry.id   AF-A0A923B436-F1
#
_cell.length_a   1.000
_cell.length_b   1.000
_cell.length_c   1.000
_cell.angle_alpha   90.00
_cell.angle_beta   90.00
_cell.angle_gamma   90.00
#
_symmetry.space_group_name_H-M   'P 1'
#
loop_
_entity.id
_entity.type
_entity.pdbx_description
1 polymer ?
#
loop_
_entity_poly.entity_id
_entity_poly.type
_entity_poly.pdbx_seq_one_letter_code
_entity_poly.pdbx_strand_id
1 'polypeptide(L)'
;MQQLFTRRLLALILSTAAILTQTGSAAHGVEPALRDDTLRVMSFNIRYGTANDGPNHWEKRRDFLVQTIQAFDPDLLGTQETLGFQKDFIAEKIPGYTPFGVGREDGGTQGEMTAIFFRTSRFEKLGGGHFWLSETPEVVGSKGWDTSLPRMVSWVKLKDLQPGPKSSAAPEIYFFNTHFDHVGKVARIESAKLLRQQITTIAGNAPVILTGDFNSGESSRAYNELFGAAPEGEVLTILRDAHRVAHPTPGTDEG
;
A
#
# COMPACT_ATOMS: atom_id res chain seq x y z
N MET A 1 -11.39 -24.23 75.24
CA MET A 1 -12.58 -24.68 76.02
C MET A 1 -13.33 -25.71 75.19
N GLN A 2 -14.33 -26.43 75.74
CA GLN A 2 -14.99 -27.57 75.07
C GLN A 2 -15.60 -27.20 73.68
N GLN A 3 -15.70 -28.11 72.68
CA GLN A 3 -16.45 -29.39 72.63
C GLN A 3 -17.97 -29.20 72.92
N LEU A 4 -18.94 -29.80 72.21
CA LEU A 4 -18.93 -30.66 71.01
C LEU A 4 -19.74 -29.92 69.88
N PHE A 5 -20.65 -30.45 69.03
CA PHE A 5 -21.16 -31.81 68.77
C PHE A 5 -21.76 -31.97 67.35
N THR A 6 -22.41 -33.10 67.10
CA THR A 6 -22.97 -33.59 65.82
C THR A 6 -24.33 -33.01 65.43
N ARG A 7 -24.64 -33.02 64.11
CA ARG A 7 -25.64 -33.93 63.53
C ARG A 7 -25.56 -34.03 61.99
N ARG A 8 -25.68 -35.25 61.46
CA ARG A 8 -26.04 -35.50 60.06
C ARG A 8 -27.56 -35.44 59.94
N LEU A 9 -28.07 -34.98 58.81
CA LEU A 9 -29.40 -35.35 58.32
C LEU A 9 -29.37 -35.45 56.79
N LEU A 10 -29.89 -36.54 56.23
CA LEU A 10 -30.20 -36.62 54.81
C LEU A 10 -31.57 -35.96 54.58
N ALA A 11 -31.66 -35.12 53.55
CA ALA A 11 -32.92 -34.64 53.00
C ALA A 11 -32.86 -34.77 51.47
N LEU A 12 -33.26 -35.95 50.98
CA LEU A 12 -33.56 -36.18 49.57
C LEU A 12 -34.94 -35.60 49.28
N ILE A 13 -35.10 -34.75 48.26
CA ILE A 13 -36.37 -34.59 47.52
C ILE A 13 -36.17 -33.91 46.16
N LEU A 14 -37.13 -34.23 45.29
CA LEU A 14 -37.24 -34.09 43.84
C LEU A 14 -36.60 -32.89 43.12
N SER A 15 -36.16 -33.21 41.91
CA SER A 15 -35.92 -32.32 40.78
C SER A 15 -37.17 -31.57 40.30
N THR A 16 -36.98 -30.29 39.95
CA THR A 16 -37.69 -29.64 38.83
C THR A 16 -36.67 -28.90 37.99
N ALA A 17 -36.40 -29.38 36.76
CA ALA A 17 -35.47 -28.71 35.86
C ALA A 17 -36.13 -27.48 35.23
N ALA A 18 -35.76 -26.28 35.69
CA ALA A 18 -36.13 -25.04 35.02
C ALA A 18 -35.29 -24.92 33.74
N ILE A 19 -35.86 -25.33 32.60
CA ILE A 19 -35.24 -25.15 31.29
C ILE A 19 -35.29 -23.66 30.94
N LEU A 20 -34.27 -22.92 31.35
CA LEU A 20 -34.09 -21.53 30.94
C LEU A 20 -33.60 -21.52 29.49
N THR A 21 -34.53 -21.42 28.54
CA THR A 21 -34.22 -21.29 27.11
C THR A 21 -33.59 -19.92 26.82
N GLN A 22 -32.32 -19.75 27.19
CA GLN A 22 -31.51 -18.68 26.63
C GLN A 22 -31.36 -18.95 25.13
N THR A 23 -32.13 -18.23 24.32
CA THR A 23 -31.87 -18.08 22.89
C THR A 23 -30.66 -17.17 22.70
N GLY A 24 -29.52 -17.60 23.24
CA GLY A 24 -28.23 -17.00 23.00
C GLY A 24 -27.88 -17.23 21.55
N SER A 25 -28.23 -16.25 20.69
CA SER A 25 -27.71 -16.18 19.35
C SER A 25 -26.20 -16.05 19.46
N ALA A 26 -25.50 -17.18 19.35
CA ALA A 26 -24.05 -17.24 19.26
C ALA A 26 -23.63 -16.59 17.94
N ALA A 27 -23.56 -15.25 17.97
CA ALA A 27 -22.86 -14.46 16.98
C ALA A 27 -21.46 -15.06 16.91
N HIS A 28 -21.21 -15.82 15.85
CA HIS A 28 -19.90 -16.37 15.58
C HIS A 28 -19.02 -15.15 15.31
N GLY A 29 -18.26 -14.76 16.34
CA GLY A 29 -17.13 -13.87 16.16
C GLY A 29 -16.20 -14.59 15.19
N VAL A 30 -16.25 -14.18 13.92
CA VAL A 30 -15.29 -14.60 12.91
C VAL A 30 -13.99 -13.95 13.33
N GLU A 31 -13.24 -14.66 14.18
CA GLU A 31 -11.85 -14.33 14.46
C GLU A 31 -11.17 -14.23 13.09
N PRO A 32 -10.60 -13.06 12.73
CA PRO A 32 -10.15 -12.83 11.37
C PRO A 32 -9.03 -13.82 11.08
N ALA A 33 -9.29 -14.75 10.15
CA ALA A 33 -8.36 -15.81 9.83
C ALA A 33 -7.00 -15.20 9.53
N LEU A 34 -5.98 -15.62 10.30
CA LEU A 34 -4.62 -15.14 10.13
C LEU A 34 -4.21 -15.35 8.67
N ARG A 35 -3.94 -14.25 7.97
CA ARG A 35 -3.33 -14.32 6.64
C ARG A 35 -1.96 -14.97 6.79
N ASP A 36 -1.57 -15.71 5.76
CA ASP A 36 -0.18 -16.12 5.56
C ASP A 36 0.76 -14.89 5.67
N ASP A 37 1.97 -15.08 6.20
CA ASP A 37 2.91 -14.00 6.51
C ASP A 37 3.27 -13.18 5.25
N THR A 38 3.16 -13.80 4.08
CA THR A 38 3.30 -13.21 2.74
C THR A 38 2.60 -11.86 2.62
N LEU A 39 3.37 -10.85 2.20
CA LEU A 39 2.88 -9.51 1.94
C LEU A 39 2.52 -9.35 0.46
N ARG A 40 1.23 -9.17 0.14
CA ARG A 40 0.75 -9.00 -1.24
C ARG A 40 0.81 -7.53 -1.65
N VAL A 41 1.57 -7.21 -2.69
CA VAL A 41 1.75 -5.84 -3.21
C VAL A 41 1.29 -5.77 -4.66
N MET A 42 0.66 -4.66 -5.07
CA MET A 42 0.25 -4.41 -6.45
C MET A 42 0.63 -2.98 -6.89
N SER A 43 1.31 -2.84 -8.04
CA SER A 43 1.36 -1.60 -8.81
C SER A 43 0.35 -1.70 -9.94
N PHE A 44 -0.46 -0.67 -10.18
CA PHE A 44 -1.46 -0.69 -11.26
C PHE A 44 -1.68 0.72 -11.83
N ASN A 45 -1.15 1.01 -13.02
CA ASN A 45 -1.58 2.22 -13.75
C ASN A 45 -3.03 1.99 -14.18
N ILE A 46 -3.97 2.72 -13.57
CA ILE A 46 -5.40 2.49 -13.79
C ILE A 46 -5.96 3.28 -14.99
N ARG A 47 -5.13 4.07 -15.68
CA ARG A 47 -5.47 4.98 -16.78
C ARG A 47 -6.50 6.07 -16.41
N TYR A 48 -6.18 7.34 -16.66
CA TYR A 48 -7.01 8.46 -16.20
C TYR A 48 -8.42 8.45 -16.77
N GLY A 49 -9.40 8.76 -15.92
CA GLY A 49 -10.81 8.46 -16.16
C GLY A 49 -11.51 9.35 -17.19
N THR A 50 -10.93 10.49 -17.53
CA THR A 50 -11.43 11.43 -18.56
C THR A 50 -10.78 11.22 -19.93
N ALA A 51 -9.95 10.18 -20.11
CA ALA A 51 -9.34 9.84 -21.38
C ALA A 51 -10.41 9.41 -22.41
N ASN A 52 -10.33 9.92 -23.64
CA ASN A 52 -11.26 9.58 -24.72
C ASN A 52 -10.95 8.20 -25.35
N ASP A 53 -10.83 7.17 -24.51
CA ASP A 53 -10.40 5.82 -24.89
C ASP A 53 -11.53 4.98 -25.52
N GLY A 54 -12.65 5.59 -25.90
CA GLY A 54 -13.72 4.97 -26.71
C GLY A 54 -14.33 3.71 -26.06
N PRO A 55 -14.14 2.50 -26.61
CA PRO A 55 -14.51 1.24 -25.96
C PRO A 55 -13.86 1.02 -24.59
N ASN A 56 -12.64 1.54 -24.39
CA ASN A 56 -11.83 1.36 -23.18
C ASN A 56 -11.96 2.54 -22.19
N HIS A 57 -12.93 3.45 -22.43
CA HIS A 57 -13.25 4.54 -21.51
C HIS A 57 -13.57 4.01 -20.09
N TRP A 58 -13.14 4.73 -19.06
CA TRP A 58 -13.22 4.31 -17.64
C TRP A 58 -14.55 3.70 -17.23
N GLU A 59 -15.68 4.36 -17.55
CA GLU A 59 -17.04 3.91 -17.23
C GLU A 59 -17.37 2.49 -17.73
N LYS A 60 -16.66 1.96 -18.74
CA LYS A 60 -16.85 0.62 -19.30
C LYS A 60 -15.95 -0.45 -18.69
N ARG A 61 -14.91 -0.05 -17.94
CA ARG A 61 -13.86 -0.95 -17.41
C ARG A 61 -13.62 -0.85 -15.91
N ARG A 62 -14.18 0.15 -15.22
CA ARG A 62 -14.01 0.37 -13.77
C ARG A 62 -14.41 -0.85 -12.92
N ASP A 63 -15.46 -1.55 -13.33
CA ASP A 63 -15.98 -2.73 -12.60
C ASP A 63 -15.04 -3.94 -12.77
N PHE A 64 -14.50 -4.15 -13.98
CA PHE A 64 -13.47 -5.16 -14.25
C PHE A 64 -12.15 -4.85 -13.54
N LEU A 65 -11.79 -3.57 -13.44
CA LEU A 65 -10.61 -3.11 -12.70
C LEU A 65 -10.75 -3.40 -11.20
N VAL A 66 -11.92 -3.16 -10.61
CA VAL A 66 -12.26 -3.55 -9.24
C VAL A 66 -12.21 -5.07 -9.06
N GLN A 67 -12.80 -5.85 -9.96
CA GLN A 67 -12.74 -7.32 -9.92
C GLN A 67 -11.29 -7.83 -9.98
N THR A 68 -10.44 -7.17 -10.77
CA THR A 68 -8.99 -7.48 -10.85
C THR A 68 -8.31 -7.24 -9.50
N ILE A 69 -8.53 -6.07 -8.87
CA ILE A 69 -7.97 -5.76 -7.54
C ILE A 69 -8.47 -6.76 -6.49
N GLN A 70 -9.77 -7.10 -6.51
CA GLN A 70 -10.37 -8.07 -5.58
C GLN A 70 -9.82 -9.49 -5.78
N ALA A 71 -9.55 -9.91 -7.02
CA ALA A 71 -8.96 -11.22 -7.32
C ALA A 71 -7.48 -11.33 -6.91
N PHE A 72 -6.71 -10.24 -7.05
CA PHE A 72 -5.32 -10.18 -6.56
C PHE A 72 -5.22 -9.90 -5.04
N ASP A 73 -6.30 -9.43 -4.41
CA ASP A 73 -6.46 -9.21 -2.96
C ASP A 73 -5.18 -8.68 -2.26
N PRO A 74 -4.61 -7.55 -2.73
CA PRO A 74 -3.34 -7.01 -2.24
C PRO A 74 -3.47 -6.46 -0.82
N ASP A 75 -2.42 -6.48 -0.01
CA ASP A 75 -2.37 -5.73 1.25
C ASP A 75 -1.98 -4.26 1.04
N LEU A 76 -1.14 -4.01 0.03
CA LEU A 76 -0.69 -2.70 -0.42
C LEU A 76 -0.92 -2.56 -1.92
N LEU A 77 -1.64 -1.52 -2.34
CA LEU A 77 -1.93 -1.20 -3.73
C LEU A 77 -1.49 0.24 -4.01
N GLY A 78 -0.62 0.43 -5.00
CA GLY A 78 -0.26 1.73 -5.57
C GLY A 78 -0.86 1.87 -6.95
N THR A 79 -1.66 2.91 -7.17
CA THR A 79 -2.26 3.21 -8.49
C THR A 79 -1.66 4.46 -9.12
N GLN A 80 -1.55 4.46 -10.44
CA GLN A 80 -1.10 5.62 -11.23
C GLN A 80 -2.23 6.13 -12.16
N GLU A 81 -2.07 7.33 -12.71
CA GLU A 81 -3.10 8.06 -13.48
C GLU A 81 -4.46 8.21 -12.76
N THR A 82 -4.49 8.18 -11.42
CA THR A 82 -5.74 8.08 -10.66
C THR A 82 -6.37 9.44 -10.44
N LEU A 83 -7.49 9.77 -11.10
CA LEU A 83 -8.26 10.99 -10.78
C LEU A 83 -9.06 10.82 -9.47
N GLY A 84 -9.43 11.92 -8.81
CA GLY A 84 -10.11 11.90 -7.52
C GLY A 84 -11.37 11.00 -7.48
N PHE A 85 -12.24 11.11 -8.48
CA PHE A 85 -13.45 10.26 -8.58
C PHE A 85 -13.14 8.77 -8.83
N GLN A 86 -11.98 8.45 -9.42
CA GLN A 86 -11.54 7.07 -9.58
C GLN A 86 -11.05 6.50 -8.24
N LYS A 87 -10.29 7.29 -7.46
CA LYS A 87 -9.90 6.94 -6.08
C LYS A 87 -11.13 6.65 -5.23
N ASP A 88 -12.13 7.53 -5.28
CA ASP A 88 -13.33 7.42 -4.45
C ASP A 88 -14.21 6.24 -4.87
N PHE A 89 -14.38 6.02 -6.18
CA PHE A 89 -15.06 4.82 -6.69
C PHE A 89 -14.34 3.53 -6.26
N ILE A 90 -13.00 3.46 -6.37
CA ILE A 90 -12.24 2.28 -5.93
C ILE A 90 -12.42 2.07 -4.43
N ALA A 91 -12.28 3.11 -3.59
CA ALA A 91 -12.47 3.02 -2.15
C ALA A 91 -13.89 2.54 -1.76
N GLU A 92 -14.92 2.92 -2.50
CA GLU A 92 -16.30 2.43 -2.31
C GLU A 92 -16.42 0.93 -2.62
N LYS A 93 -15.73 0.42 -3.66
CA LYS A 93 -15.84 -0.98 -4.11
C LYS A 93 -14.84 -1.96 -3.49
N ILE A 94 -13.78 -1.47 -2.82
CA ILE A 94 -12.88 -2.29 -1.99
C ILE A 94 -12.94 -1.84 -0.51
N PRO A 95 -14.06 -2.11 0.19
CA PRO A 95 -14.16 -1.85 1.63
C PRO A 95 -13.12 -2.65 2.41
N GLY A 96 -12.62 -2.08 3.51
CA GLY A 96 -11.50 -2.65 4.28
C GLY A 96 -10.12 -2.11 3.88
N TYR A 97 -10.05 -1.17 2.93
CA TYR A 97 -8.83 -0.42 2.59
C TYR A 97 -8.98 1.07 2.93
N THR A 98 -7.88 1.69 3.35
CA THR A 98 -7.79 3.15 3.49
C THR A 98 -7.13 3.75 2.25
N PRO A 99 -7.77 4.66 1.50
CA PRO A 99 -7.14 5.42 0.44
C PRO A 99 -6.27 6.56 1.00
N PHE A 100 -5.16 6.84 0.34
CA PHE A 100 -4.26 7.96 0.63
C PHE A 100 -3.65 8.50 -0.68
N GLY A 101 -3.64 9.80 -0.88
CA GLY A 101 -3.24 10.41 -2.16
C GLY A 101 -3.85 11.79 -2.35
N VAL A 102 -3.14 12.67 -3.05
CA VAL A 102 -3.60 14.00 -3.46
C VAL A 102 -3.31 14.23 -4.94
N GLY A 103 -4.03 15.17 -5.54
CA GLY A 103 -3.85 15.58 -6.93
C GLY A 103 -2.51 16.28 -7.16
N ARG A 104 -1.81 15.92 -8.23
CA ARG A 104 -0.47 16.46 -8.56
C ARG A 104 -0.45 17.95 -8.93
N GLU A 105 -1.60 18.57 -9.19
CA GLU A 105 -1.67 19.96 -9.66
C GLU A 105 -1.93 20.96 -8.53
N ASP A 106 -2.69 20.58 -7.50
CA ASP A 106 -3.09 21.47 -6.38
C ASP A 106 -2.78 20.92 -4.98
N GLY A 107 -2.25 19.69 -4.86
CA GLY A 107 -2.04 19.05 -3.55
C GLY A 107 -3.34 18.68 -2.84
N GLY A 108 -4.47 18.70 -3.58
CA GLY A 108 -5.81 18.35 -3.12
C GLY A 108 -6.44 17.33 -4.05
N THR A 109 -7.20 17.79 -5.06
CA THR A 109 -8.01 16.92 -5.94
C THR A 109 -7.79 17.12 -7.44
N GLN A 110 -6.98 18.08 -7.86
CA GLN A 110 -6.75 18.39 -9.29
C GLN A 110 -5.56 17.63 -9.87
N GLY A 111 -5.74 17.16 -11.11
CA GLY A 111 -4.79 16.29 -11.80
C GLY A 111 -4.85 14.82 -11.34
N GLU A 112 -3.96 14.03 -11.93
CA GLU A 112 -3.76 12.64 -11.54
C GLU A 112 -3.09 12.53 -10.16
N MET A 113 -3.41 11.46 -9.43
CA MET A 113 -2.81 11.06 -8.16
C MET A 113 -1.94 9.82 -8.35
N THR A 114 -0.88 9.70 -7.54
CA THR A 114 -0.16 8.43 -7.30
C THR A 114 -0.75 7.72 -6.08
N ALA A 115 -2.06 7.48 -6.10
CA ALA A 115 -2.81 7.04 -4.92
C ALA A 115 -2.32 5.69 -4.36
N ILE A 116 -2.49 5.53 -3.05
CA ILE A 116 -2.13 4.37 -2.25
C ILE A 116 -3.39 3.87 -1.57
N PHE A 117 -3.56 2.55 -1.51
CA PHE A 117 -4.59 1.87 -0.72
C PHE A 117 -3.90 0.81 0.14
N PHE A 118 -4.20 0.77 1.44
CA PHE A 118 -3.64 -0.21 2.36
C PHE A 118 -4.73 -0.88 3.21
N ARG A 119 -4.61 -2.20 3.42
CA ARG A 119 -5.62 -3.01 4.13
C ARG A 119 -5.68 -2.65 5.62
N THR A 120 -6.83 -2.19 6.08
CA THR A 120 -7.09 -1.76 7.47
C THR A 120 -6.97 -2.88 8.50
N SER A 121 -7.25 -4.13 8.12
CA SER A 121 -7.06 -5.31 8.98
C SER A 121 -5.61 -5.78 9.08
N ARG A 122 -4.67 -5.14 8.36
CA ARG A 122 -3.23 -5.41 8.42
C ARG A 122 -2.41 -4.21 8.88
N PHE A 123 -2.80 -2.98 8.54
CA PHE A 123 -1.94 -1.81 8.74
C PHE A 123 -2.58 -0.66 9.51
N GLU A 124 -1.87 -0.22 10.55
CA GLU A 124 -2.08 1.08 11.21
C GLU A 124 -1.21 2.15 10.53
N LYS A 125 -1.79 3.29 10.14
CA LYS A 125 -1.05 4.39 9.52
C LYS A 125 -0.43 5.32 10.57
N LEU A 126 0.89 5.22 10.73
CA LEU A 126 1.68 6.08 11.62
C LEU A 126 2.03 7.44 10.99
N GLY A 127 2.11 7.52 9.66
CA GLY A 127 2.58 8.71 8.95
C GLY A 127 2.35 8.64 7.45
N GLY A 128 2.82 9.64 6.71
CA GLY A 128 2.71 9.70 5.25
C GLY A 128 2.65 11.14 4.74
N GLY A 129 2.94 11.31 3.45
CA GLY A 129 2.97 12.60 2.78
C GLY A 129 3.16 12.47 1.28
N HIS A 130 3.50 13.59 0.64
CA HIS A 130 3.68 13.70 -0.80
C HIS A 130 4.89 14.61 -1.09
N PHE A 131 5.54 14.40 -2.23
CA PHE A 131 6.53 15.32 -2.78
C PHE A 131 6.51 15.28 -4.30
N TRP A 132 6.93 16.38 -4.92
CA TRP A 132 6.99 16.53 -6.37
C TRP A 132 8.37 16.13 -6.91
N LEU A 133 8.39 15.67 -8.15
CA LEU A 133 9.60 15.23 -8.85
C LEU A 133 10.15 16.40 -9.66
N SER A 134 10.84 17.29 -8.95
CA SER A 134 11.39 18.55 -9.46
C SER A 134 12.58 19.00 -8.61
N GLU A 135 13.19 20.11 -9.01
CA GLU A 135 14.19 20.86 -8.25
C GLU A 135 13.63 21.54 -6.97
N THR A 136 12.31 21.49 -6.76
CA THR A 136 11.59 22.04 -5.59
C THR A 136 10.51 21.05 -5.11
N PRO A 137 10.91 19.90 -4.54
CA PRO A 137 10.01 18.77 -4.25
C PRO A 137 8.91 19.09 -3.22
N GLU A 138 9.11 20.09 -2.38
CA GLU A 138 8.14 20.64 -1.43
C GLU A 138 7.10 21.58 -2.08
N VAL A 139 7.36 22.09 -3.29
CA VAL A 139 6.44 23.00 -3.99
C VAL A 139 5.40 22.19 -4.76
N VAL A 140 4.16 22.27 -4.27
CA VAL A 140 2.95 21.71 -4.88
C VAL A 140 2.82 22.16 -6.35
N GLY A 141 2.56 21.21 -7.25
CA GLY A 141 2.37 21.48 -8.67
C GLY A 141 3.64 21.81 -9.46
N SER A 142 4.81 21.73 -8.83
CA SER A 142 6.09 21.98 -9.52
C SER A 142 6.37 20.96 -10.64
N LYS A 143 7.07 21.42 -11.67
CA LYS A 143 7.54 20.62 -12.81
C LYS A 143 9.06 20.55 -12.73
N GLY A 144 9.63 19.35 -12.94
CA GLY A 144 11.07 19.16 -12.97
C GLY A 144 11.64 19.13 -14.39
N TRP A 145 12.85 19.68 -14.57
CA TRP A 145 13.70 19.42 -15.76
C TRP A 145 12.98 19.54 -17.12
N ASP A 146 12.86 18.44 -17.89
CA ASP A 146 12.19 18.36 -19.19
C ASP A 146 10.76 17.76 -19.12
N THR A 147 10.09 17.82 -17.97
CA THR A 147 8.68 17.39 -17.83
C THR A 147 7.68 18.37 -18.47
N SER A 148 6.65 17.82 -19.10
CA SER A 148 5.50 18.60 -19.60
C SER A 148 4.42 18.83 -18.53
N LEU A 149 4.34 17.95 -17.54
CA LEU A 149 3.32 17.90 -16.48
C LEU A 149 3.99 17.73 -15.11
N PRO A 150 3.39 18.19 -14.00
CA PRO A 150 3.88 17.88 -12.67
C PRO A 150 3.92 16.37 -12.48
N ARG A 151 4.95 15.85 -11.82
CA ARG A 151 5.07 14.44 -11.41
C ARG A 151 5.32 14.39 -9.92
N MET A 152 4.86 13.33 -9.25
CA MET A 152 4.84 13.28 -7.79
C MET A 152 4.97 11.87 -7.24
N VAL A 153 5.31 11.80 -5.96
CA VAL A 153 5.37 10.58 -5.15
C VAL A 153 4.40 10.75 -3.99
N SER A 154 3.63 9.72 -3.71
CA SER A 154 2.86 9.59 -2.47
C SER A 154 3.50 8.52 -1.61
N TRP A 155 3.51 8.69 -0.28
CA TRP A 155 4.08 7.70 0.62
C TRP A 155 3.33 7.61 1.94
N VAL A 156 3.33 6.42 2.54
CA VAL A 156 2.77 6.16 3.88
C VAL A 156 3.78 5.44 4.76
N LYS A 157 3.80 5.80 6.04
CA LYS A 157 4.44 5.00 7.10
C LYS A 157 3.36 4.17 7.77
N LEU A 158 3.50 2.86 7.72
CA LEU A 158 2.58 1.89 8.26
C LEU A 158 3.27 1.04 9.35
N LYS A 159 2.47 0.44 10.21
CA LYS A 159 2.85 -0.58 11.17
C LYS A 159 2.07 -1.85 10.83
N ASP A 160 2.77 -2.94 10.51
CA ASP A 160 2.12 -4.23 10.25
C ASP A 160 1.62 -4.80 11.58
N LEU A 161 0.31 -5.06 11.66
CA LEU A 161 -0.38 -5.59 12.83
C LEU A 161 -0.35 -7.11 12.88
N GLN A 162 0.14 -7.80 11.83
CA GLN A 162 0.35 -9.25 11.89
C GLN A 162 1.43 -9.61 12.92
N PRO A 163 1.28 -10.74 13.63
CA PRO A 163 2.26 -11.19 14.61
C PRO A 163 3.50 -11.73 13.91
N GLY A 164 4.49 -10.85 13.68
CA GLY A 164 5.79 -11.23 13.17
C GLY A 164 6.54 -12.23 14.06
N PRO A 165 7.76 -12.66 13.67
CA PRO A 165 8.58 -13.58 14.47
C PRO A 165 8.65 -13.15 15.94
N LYS A 166 8.44 -14.09 16.86
CA LYS A 166 8.02 -13.90 18.27
C LYS A 166 8.98 -13.12 19.21
N SER A 167 9.90 -12.34 18.67
CA SER A 167 10.95 -11.60 19.38
C SER A 167 11.07 -10.13 18.96
N SER A 168 10.25 -9.63 18.03
CA SER A 168 10.27 -8.23 17.56
C SER A 168 8.93 -7.53 17.76
N ALA A 169 8.98 -6.20 17.95
CA ALA A 169 7.79 -5.37 17.85
C ALA A 169 7.20 -5.43 16.42
N ALA A 170 5.90 -5.10 16.30
CA ALA A 170 5.20 -4.90 15.03
C ALA A 170 6.04 -4.03 14.07
N PRO A 171 6.48 -4.55 12.91
CA PRO A 171 7.46 -3.86 12.08
C PRO A 171 6.86 -2.62 11.43
N GLU A 172 7.62 -1.53 11.45
CA GLU A 172 7.33 -0.35 10.64
C GLU A 172 7.70 -0.63 9.18
N ILE A 173 6.86 -0.23 8.25
CA ILE A 173 7.10 -0.36 6.81
C ILE A 173 6.68 0.93 6.09
N TYR A 174 7.51 1.38 5.16
CA TYR A 174 7.22 2.55 4.33
C TYR A 174 6.83 2.09 2.94
N PHE A 175 5.67 2.56 2.47
CA PHE A 175 5.18 2.27 1.13
C PHE A 175 5.12 3.55 0.30
N PHE A 176 5.86 3.57 -0.81
CA PHE A 176 5.96 4.69 -1.75
C PHE A 176 5.31 4.31 -3.09
N ASN A 177 4.63 5.25 -3.73
CA ASN A 177 4.05 5.09 -5.06
C ASN A 177 4.34 6.31 -5.95
N THR A 178 4.75 6.07 -7.20
CA THR A 178 5.19 7.12 -8.15
C THR A 178 4.61 6.97 -9.55
N HIS A 179 4.62 8.06 -10.33
CA HIS A 179 4.42 8.04 -11.77
C HIS A 179 5.44 8.99 -12.40
N PHE A 180 6.43 8.47 -13.11
CA PHE A 180 7.47 9.24 -13.81
C PHE A 180 6.96 9.80 -15.14
N ASP A 181 7.66 10.79 -15.70
CA ASP A 181 7.20 11.39 -16.96
C ASP A 181 7.55 10.56 -18.20
N HIS A 182 6.54 10.34 -19.04
CA HIS A 182 6.62 9.66 -20.32
C HIS A 182 7.58 10.28 -21.36
N VAL A 183 7.69 11.61 -21.44
CA VAL A 183 8.47 12.32 -22.46
C VAL A 183 9.85 12.70 -21.94
N GLY A 184 9.91 13.35 -20.76
CA GLY A 184 11.13 13.93 -20.22
C GLY A 184 12.19 12.89 -19.88
N LYS A 185 13.29 12.86 -20.65
CA LYS A 185 14.38 11.87 -20.47
C LYS A 185 15.30 12.26 -19.33
N VAL A 186 15.58 13.56 -19.18
CA VAL A 186 16.36 14.07 -18.04
C VAL A 186 15.53 13.90 -16.76
N ALA A 187 14.25 14.26 -16.81
CA ALA A 187 13.33 14.14 -15.70
C ALA A 187 13.25 12.72 -15.14
N ARG A 188 13.19 11.67 -15.97
CA ARG A 188 13.20 10.28 -15.45
C ARG A 188 14.50 9.92 -14.72
N ILE A 189 15.65 10.40 -15.20
CA ILE A 189 16.97 10.15 -14.59
C ILE A 189 17.06 10.86 -13.24
N GLU A 190 16.73 12.15 -13.20
CA GLU A 190 16.83 12.94 -11.96
C GLU A 190 15.71 12.59 -10.96
N SER A 191 14.51 12.22 -11.45
CA SER A 191 13.43 11.66 -10.60
C SER A 191 13.86 10.37 -9.90
N ALA A 192 14.63 9.50 -10.56
CA ALA A 192 15.14 8.26 -9.96
C ALA A 192 16.09 8.56 -8.79
N LYS A 193 17.04 9.49 -8.97
CA LYS A 193 17.97 9.93 -7.92
C LYS A 193 17.21 10.58 -6.76
N LEU A 194 16.36 11.56 -7.06
CA LEU A 194 15.55 12.29 -6.07
C LEU A 194 14.67 11.34 -5.26
N LEU A 195 13.97 10.40 -5.93
CA LEU A 195 13.15 9.39 -5.26
C LEU A 195 13.98 8.52 -4.32
N ARG A 196 15.15 8.04 -4.76
CA ARG A 196 16.03 7.20 -3.93
C ARG A 196 16.61 7.96 -2.74
N GLN A 197 17.00 9.22 -2.93
CA GLN A 197 17.46 10.11 -1.86
C GLN A 197 16.32 10.38 -0.86
N GLN A 198 15.13 10.74 -1.32
CA GLN A 198 13.96 10.96 -0.46
C GLN A 198 13.54 9.70 0.30
N ILE A 199 13.55 8.52 -0.33
CA ILE A 199 13.34 7.24 0.35
C ILE A 199 14.36 7.07 1.49
N THR A 200 15.64 7.36 1.22
CA THR A 200 16.72 7.26 2.22
C THR A 200 16.49 8.23 3.39
N THR A 201 16.10 9.47 3.12
CA THR A 201 15.80 10.48 4.16
C THR A 201 14.55 10.15 4.98
N ILE A 202 13.50 9.63 4.34
CA ILE A 202 12.17 9.42 4.96
C ILE A 202 12.11 8.09 5.74
N ALA A 203 12.67 7.00 5.19
CA ALA A 203 12.60 5.67 5.79
C ALA A 203 13.88 5.27 6.53
N GLY A 204 15.04 5.83 6.17
CA GLY A 204 16.34 5.45 6.72
C GLY A 204 16.63 3.96 6.50
N ASN A 205 16.74 3.22 7.61
CA ASN A 205 17.02 1.78 7.62
C ASN A 205 15.74 0.90 7.75
N ALA A 206 14.54 1.50 7.75
CA ALA A 206 13.29 0.74 7.83
C ALA A 206 13.00 -0.01 6.50
N PRO A 207 12.22 -1.11 6.54
CA PRO A 207 11.69 -1.75 5.34
C PRO A 207 10.95 -0.78 4.42
N VAL A 208 11.29 -0.80 3.14
CA VAL A 208 10.70 0.03 2.08
C VAL A 208 10.11 -0.85 0.99
N ILE A 209 8.91 -0.47 0.54
CA ILE A 209 8.32 -0.94 -0.72
C ILE A 209 8.10 0.29 -1.61
N LEU A 210 8.47 0.16 -2.88
CA LEU A 210 8.24 1.16 -3.90
C LEU A 210 7.45 0.52 -5.05
N THR A 211 6.30 1.10 -5.41
CA THR A 211 5.59 0.83 -6.66
C THR A 211 5.60 2.07 -7.56
N GLY A 212 5.28 1.87 -8.83
CA GLY A 212 5.05 2.98 -9.74
C GLY A 212 4.79 2.55 -11.16
N ASP A 213 4.56 3.56 -11.99
CA ASP A 213 4.81 3.53 -13.42
C ASP A 213 6.06 4.40 -13.67
N PHE A 214 7.14 3.79 -14.13
CA PHE A 214 8.42 4.45 -14.31
C PHE A 214 8.63 5.00 -15.72
N ASN A 215 7.74 4.73 -16.69
CA ASN A 215 7.89 5.09 -18.10
C ASN A 215 9.29 4.74 -18.70
N SER A 216 9.93 3.69 -18.19
CA SER A 216 11.34 3.36 -18.44
C SER A 216 11.61 1.87 -18.17
N GLY A 217 12.12 1.14 -19.17
CA GLY A 217 12.52 -0.26 -19.03
C GLY A 217 13.85 -0.45 -18.27
N GLU A 218 14.19 -1.70 -17.94
CA GLU A 218 15.34 -2.05 -17.09
C GLU A 218 16.70 -1.65 -17.68
N SER A 219 16.82 -1.57 -19.01
CA SER A 219 18.03 -1.10 -19.69
C SER A 219 18.26 0.42 -19.58
N SER A 220 17.30 1.17 -19.03
CA SER A 220 17.35 2.63 -18.98
C SER A 220 18.27 3.17 -17.88
N ARG A 221 18.81 4.38 -18.08
CA ARG A 221 19.61 5.04 -17.04
C ARG A 221 18.79 5.29 -15.77
N ALA A 222 17.52 5.68 -15.88
CA ALA A 222 16.64 5.91 -14.73
C ALA A 222 16.50 4.66 -13.82
N TYR A 223 16.38 3.46 -14.41
CA TYR A 223 16.40 2.21 -13.64
C TYR A 223 17.72 2.01 -12.89
N ASN A 224 18.86 2.28 -13.55
CA ASN A 224 20.19 2.15 -12.95
C ASN A 224 20.45 3.14 -11.79
N GLU A 225 19.97 4.37 -11.87
CA GLU A 225 20.06 5.33 -10.74
C GLU A 225 19.23 4.85 -9.52
N LEU A 226 18.07 4.21 -9.77
CA LEU A 226 17.14 3.75 -8.73
C LEU A 226 17.58 2.44 -8.05
N PHE A 227 18.06 1.46 -8.82
CA PHE A 227 18.36 0.10 -8.33
C PHE A 227 19.85 -0.28 -8.34
N GLY A 228 20.70 0.50 -9.00
CA GLY A 228 22.14 0.23 -9.09
C GLY A 228 22.90 0.50 -7.79
N ALA A 229 24.23 0.35 -7.83
CA ALA A 229 25.09 0.79 -6.74
C ALA A 229 24.88 2.29 -6.43
N ALA A 230 25.06 2.68 -5.17
CA ALA A 230 25.10 4.10 -4.82
C ALA A 230 26.37 4.76 -5.39
N PRO A 231 26.36 6.06 -5.72
CA PRO A 231 27.56 6.81 -6.07
C PRO A 231 28.64 6.73 -4.98
N GLU A 232 29.92 6.89 -5.36
CA GLU A 232 31.03 6.82 -4.41
C GLU A 232 30.90 7.93 -3.35
N GLY A 233 30.83 7.53 -2.07
CA GLY A 233 30.61 8.43 -0.94
C GLY A 233 29.14 8.66 -0.54
N GLU A 234 28.16 8.24 -1.36
CA GLU A 234 26.74 8.30 -1.00
C GLU A 234 26.26 7.03 -0.29
N VAL A 235 25.52 7.20 0.81
CA VAL A 235 24.81 6.12 1.50
C VAL A 235 23.33 6.24 1.17
N LEU A 236 22.85 5.39 0.26
CA LEU A 236 21.46 5.36 -0.21
C LEU A 236 20.79 4.03 0.14
N THR A 237 19.47 4.04 0.33
CA THR A 237 18.67 2.82 0.49
C THR A 237 18.92 1.87 -0.69
N ILE A 238 19.14 0.59 -0.36
CA ILE A 238 19.29 -0.49 -1.34
C ILE A 238 17.89 -0.95 -1.74
N LEU A 239 17.40 -0.44 -2.86
CA LEU A 239 16.22 -0.98 -3.53
C LEU A 239 16.62 -2.22 -4.35
N ARG A 240 15.68 -3.14 -4.52
CA ARG A 240 15.81 -4.31 -5.41
C ARG A 240 14.55 -4.40 -6.23
N ASP A 241 14.70 -4.60 -7.54
CA ASP A 241 13.57 -4.94 -8.38
C ASP A 241 13.08 -6.37 -8.07
N ALA A 242 11.80 -6.50 -7.73
CA ALA A 242 11.18 -7.78 -7.44
C ALA A 242 11.11 -8.68 -8.69
N HIS A 243 10.96 -8.10 -9.88
CA HIS A 243 11.01 -8.85 -11.13
C HIS A 243 12.39 -9.46 -11.35
N ARG A 244 13.45 -8.63 -11.36
CA ARG A 244 14.83 -9.13 -11.53
C ARG A 244 15.33 -10.04 -10.39
N VAL A 245 14.75 -9.96 -9.18
CA VAL A 245 15.01 -10.93 -8.10
C VAL A 245 14.38 -12.30 -8.38
N ALA A 246 13.18 -12.34 -8.95
CA ALA A 246 12.50 -13.60 -9.34
C ALA A 246 13.02 -14.17 -10.67
N HIS A 247 13.48 -13.31 -11.58
CA HIS A 247 13.95 -13.64 -12.93
C HIS A 247 15.35 -13.04 -13.18
N PRO A 248 16.44 -13.61 -12.61
CA PRO A 248 17.77 -12.98 -12.58
C PRO A 248 18.50 -12.88 -13.93
N THR A 249 17.90 -13.33 -15.03
CA THR A 249 18.47 -13.26 -16.38
C THR A 249 17.37 -12.76 -17.32
N PRO A 250 17.62 -11.71 -18.13
CA PRO A 250 16.62 -11.22 -19.07
C PRO A 250 16.25 -12.26 -20.13
N GLY A 251 14.95 -12.50 -20.27
CA GLY A 251 14.37 -13.16 -21.43
C GLY A 251 14.48 -12.31 -22.70
N THR A 252 14.24 -12.93 -23.85
CA THR A 252 14.31 -12.28 -25.17
C THR A 252 13.24 -11.22 -25.40
N ASP A 253 12.18 -11.26 -24.60
CA ASP A 253 10.93 -10.52 -24.83
C ASP A 253 10.72 -9.41 -23.77
N GLU A 254 11.74 -9.13 -22.94
CA GLU A 254 11.75 -8.10 -21.90
C GLU A 254 12.29 -6.76 -22.45
N GLY A 255 11.48 -5.68 -22.40
CA GLY A 255 11.85 -4.36 -22.93
C GLY A 255 10.97 -3.20 -22.45
#